data_AF-A0AAD7C247-F1
#
_entry.id   AF-A0AAD7C247-F1
#
_cell.length_a   1.000
_cell.length_b   1.000
_cell.length_c   1.000
_cell.angle_alpha   90.00
_cell.angle_beta   90.00
_cell.angle_gamma   90.00
#
_symmetry.space_group_name_H-M   'P 1'
#
loop_
_entity.id
_entity.type
_entity.pdbx_description
1 polymer ?
#
loop_
_entity_poly.entity_id
_entity_poly.type
_entity_poly.pdbx_seq_one_letter_code
_entity_poly.pdbx_strand_id
1 'polypeptide(L)'
;MPMPTLWTLYGVLLLFLRFTFVFSAPGSCGVLSPDQLQSVPGWAFLQKAVESNYGTEPYKIVTNDSQFPEKPASMCSGIAKGWVWFEYHARTKGHYKWSFKIEGILPQVDDRRIPDVLRVSYPAKLRREADFSDL
;
A
#
# COMPACT_ATOMS: atom_id res chain seq x y z
N MET A 1 -23.18 17.48 -65.93
CA MET A 1 -23.40 16.79 -64.64
C MET A 1 -22.25 15.81 -64.41
N PRO A 2 -21.21 16.16 -63.63
CA PRO A 2 -20.20 15.20 -63.19
C PRO A 2 -20.54 14.66 -61.79
N MET A 3 -20.43 13.34 -61.61
CA MET A 3 -20.61 12.66 -60.32
C MET A 3 -19.49 13.01 -59.32
N PRO A 4 -19.77 13.10 -58.01
CA PRO A 4 -18.74 13.27 -57.00
C PRO A 4 -18.02 11.93 -56.71
N THR A 5 -16.70 11.98 -56.72
CA THR A 5 -15.77 10.89 -56.47
C THR A 5 -15.71 10.49 -55.00
N LEU A 6 -15.86 9.20 -54.74
CA LEU A 6 -16.00 8.52 -53.44
C LEU A 6 -14.72 8.43 -52.56
N TRP A 7 -13.73 9.30 -52.75
CA TRP A 7 -12.39 9.16 -52.13
C TRP A 7 -12.09 10.10 -50.95
N THR A 8 -13.05 10.92 -50.49
CA THR A 8 -12.84 11.89 -49.39
C THR A 8 -13.39 11.46 -48.02
N LEU A 9 -13.83 10.21 -47.84
CA LEU A 9 -14.35 9.73 -46.56
C LEU A 9 -13.41 8.80 -45.77
N TYR A 10 -12.25 8.42 -46.32
CA TYR A 10 -11.28 7.57 -45.62
C TYR A 10 -10.16 8.31 -44.87
N GLY A 11 -10.07 9.64 -45.00
CA GLY A 11 -8.99 10.43 -44.39
C GLY A 11 -9.22 10.90 -42.95
N VAL A 12 -10.48 10.89 -42.46
CA VAL A 12 -10.84 11.51 -41.17
C VAL A 12 -11.04 10.48 -40.04
N LEU A 13 -11.06 9.18 -40.35
CA LEU A 13 -11.34 8.11 -39.36
C LEU A 13 -10.10 7.67 -38.54
N LEU A 14 -8.89 8.10 -38.90
CA LEU A 14 -7.64 7.69 -38.24
C LEU A 14 -6.98 8.76 -37.35
N LEU A 15 -7.74 9.74 -36.85
CA LEU A 15 -7.23 10.79 -35.96
C LEU A 15 -7.79 10.75 -34.53
N PHE A 16 -8.67 9.79 -34.20
CA PHE A 16 -9.33 9.70 -32.87
C PHE A 16 -8.92 8.50 -32.00
N LEU A 17 -7.83 7.78 -32.31
CA LEU A 17 -7.37 6.60 -31.52
C LEU A 17 -5.97 6.79 -30.93
N ARG A 18 -5.68 7.96 -30.36
CA ARG A 18 -4.49 8.18 -29.51
C ARG A 18 -4.81 8.79 -28.14
N PHE A 19 -5.98 8.48 -27.59
CA PHE A 19 -6.10 8.43 -26.13
C PHE A 19 -5.98 6.98 -25.72
N THR A 20 -4.73 6.51 -25.59
CA THR A 20 -4.48 5.40 -24.68
C THR A 20 -4.85 5.91 -23.30
N PHE A 21 -6.11 5.74 -22.92
CA PHE A 21 -6.50 5.77 -21.52
C PHE A 21 -5.60 4.76 -20.85
N VAL A 22 -4.64 5.25 -20.06
CA VAL A 22 -3.95 4.42 -19.08
C VAL A 22 -5.02 4.05 -18.07
N PHE A 23 -5.72 2.95 -18.35
CA PHE A 23 -6.55 2.29 -17.36
C PHE A 23 -5.60 1.81 -16.28
N SER A 24 -5.41 2.63 -15.24
CA SER A 24 -4.90 2.13 -13.98
C SER A 24 -5.91 1.08 -13.52
N ALA A 25 -5.53 -0.20 -13.61
CA ALA A 25 -6.36 -1.27 -13.09
C ALA A 25 -6.75 -0.90 -11.65
N PRO A 26 -8.02 -1.06 -11.23
CA PRO A 26 -8.40 -0.83 -9.85
C PRO A 26 -7.47 -1.68 -8.99
N GLY A 27 -6.58 -1.02 -8.25
CA GLY A 27 -5.45 -1.71 -7.65
C GLY A 27 -5.96 -2.77 -6.70
N SER A 28 -5.57 -4.02 -6.95
CA SER A 28 -5.81 -5.12 -6.02
C SER A 28 -5.19 -4.75 -4.67
N CYS A 29 -6.02 -4.73 -3.64
CA CYS A 29 -5.56 -4.54 -2.27
C CYS A 29 -5.04 -5.88 -1.75
N GLY A 30 -3.80 -5.89 -1.27
CA GLY A 30 -3.22 -7.04 -0.57
C GLY A 30 -3.21 -6.84 0.94
N VAL A 31 -3.01 -7.93 1.69
CA VAL A 31 -2.67 -7.85 3.11
C VAL A 31 -1.33 -7.14 3.28
N LEU A 32 -1.24 -6.26 4.28
CA LEU A 32 0.00 -5.59 4.63
C LEU A 32 0.78 -6.41 5.65
N SER A 33 2.03 -6.77 5.36
CA SER A 33 2.94 -7.37 6.35
C SER A 33 3.69 -6.29 7.16
N PRO A 34 4.23 -6.62 8.35
CA PRO A 34 5.04 -5.67 9.13
C PRO A 34 6.28 -5.19 8.36
N ASP A 35 6.96 -6.09 7.65
CA ASP A 35 8.13 -5.77 6.84
C ASP A 35 7.79 -4.82 5.67
N GLN A 36 6.60 -4.96 5.07
CA GLN A 36 6.13 -4.04 4.03
C GLN A 36 5.93 -2.65 4.60
N LEU A 37 5.32 -2.57 5.78
CA LEU A 37 5.10 -1.31 6.46
C LEU A 37 6.43 -0.64 6.84
N GLN A 38 7.42 -1.40 7.30
CA GLN A 38 8.76 -0.88 7.61
C GLN A 38 9.50 -0.36 6.37
N SER A 39 9.09 -0.79 5.17
CA SER A 39 9.68 -0.37 3.90
C SER A 39 9.06 0.91 3.32
N VAL A 40 8.04 1.50 3.96
CA VAL A 40 7.45 2.76 3.47
C VAL A 40 8.36 3.95 3.83
N PRO A 41 8.43 5.00 3.00
CA PRO A 41 9.29 6.16 3.28
C PRO A 41 9.01 6.83 4.63
N GLY A 42 7.73 6.87 5.04
CA GLY A 42 7.29 7.45 6.31
C GLY A 42 7.54 6.57 7.54
N TRP A 43 8.15 5.39 7.41
CA TRP A 43 8.32 4.48 8.54
C TRP A 43 9.05 5.12 9.72
N ALA A 44 10.16 5.82 9.47
CA ALA A 44 10.94 6.48 10.52
C ALA A 44 10.12 7.55 11.27
N PHE A 45 9.23 8.26 10.58
CA PHE A 45 8.32 9.20 11.22
C PHE A 45 7.28 8.49 12.08
N LEU A 46 6.73 7.39 11.57
CA LEU A 46 5.77 6.57 12.32
C LEU A 46 6.40 6.02 13.60
N GLN A 47 7.60 5.44 13.50
CA GLN A 47 8.36 4.95 14.65
C GLN A 47 8.61 6.05 15.67
N LYS A 48 9.09 7.22 15.24
CA LYS A 48 9.30 8.37 16.12
C LYS A 48 8.01 8.86 16.78
N ALA A 49 6.89 8.86 16.04
CA ALA A 49 5.59 9.25 16.59
C ALA A 49 5.16 8.27 17.70
N VAL A 50 5.37 6.97 17.52
CA VAL A 50 5.09 5.96 18.54
C VAL A 50 6.04 6.13 19.74
N GLU A 51 7.35 6.22 19.52
CA GLU A 51 8.34 6.42 20.58
C GLU A 51 8.06 7.70 21.39
N SER A 52 7.68 8.80 20.74
CA SER A 52 7.34 10.05 21.44
C SER A 52 6.14 9.91 22.38
N ASN A 53 5.23 8.99 22.10
CA ASN A 53 4.04 8.75 22.92
C ASN A 53 4.31 7.78 24.08
N TYR A 54 5.27 6.86 23.95
CA TYR A 54 5.42 5.72 24.87
C TYR A 54 6.81 5.61 25.50
N GLY A 55 7.83 6.29 24.97
CA GLY A 55 9.19 6.37 25.53
C GLY A 55 10.01 5.09 25.40
N THR A 56 9.48 4.07 24.73
CA THR A 56 10.13 2.76 24.55
C THR A 56 9.94 2.27 23.13
N GLU A 57 10.93 1.53 22.62
CA GLU A 57 10.80 0.83 21.34
C GLU A 57 9.90 -0.41 21.53
N PRO A 58 8.93 -0.63 20.63
CA PRO A 58 8.12 -1.85 20.66
C PRO A 58 8.95 -3.06 20.26
N TYR A 59 8.79 -4.18 20.96
CA TYR A 59 9.53 -5.41 20.64
C TYR A 59 8.95 -6.15 19.45
N LYS A 60 7.67 -5.90 19.12
CA LYS A 60 6.98 -6.55 18.02
C LYS A 60 5.99 -5.60 17.35
N ILE A 61 6.04 -5.60 16.03
CA ILE A 61 5.12 -4.87 15.16
C ILE A 61 4.21 -5.92 14.51
N VAL A 62 2.90 -5.74 14.64
CA VAL A 62 1.91 -6.68 14.12
C VAL A 62 0.94 -5.95 13.20
N THR A 63 0.67 -6.55 12.05
CA THR A 63 -0.39 -6.14 11.12
C THR A 63 -1.39 -7.28 10.98
N ASN A 64 -2.66 -6.96 10.75
CA ASN A 64 -3.74 -7.95 10.59
C ASN A 64 -3.82 -8.96 11.74
N ASP A 65 -3.81 -8.45 12.97
CA ASP A 65 -3.91 -9.29 14.17
C ASP A 65 -5.27 -10.01 14.24
N SER A 66 -5.25 -11.33 14.44
CA SER A 66 -6.47 -12.14 14.49
C SER A 66 -7.36 -11.83 15.68
N GLN A 67 -6.83 -11.20 16.74
CA GLN A 67 -7.61 -10.72 17.87
C GLN A 67 -8.45 -9.48 17.52
N PHE A 68 -8.11 -8.76 16.45
CA PHE A 68 -8.74 -7.50 16.03
C PHE A 68 -9.03 -7.46 14.52
N PRO A 69 -9.86 -8.39 14.00
CA PRO A 69 -10.14 -8.51 12.57
C PRO A 69 -10.84 -7.29 11.97
N GLU A 70 -11.51 -6.47 12.78
CA GLU A 70 -12.16 -5.22 12.39
C GLU A 70 -11.17 -4.07 12.15
N LYS A 71 -9.88 -4.27 12.49
CA LYS A 71 -8.79 -3.31 12.30
C LYS A 71 -7.70 -3.88 11.38
N PRO A 72 -8.04 -4.20 10.11
CA PRO A 72 -7.06 -4.76 9.18
C PRO A 72 -6.06 -3.71 8.72
N ALA A 73 -4.96 -4.19 8.14
CA ALA A 73 -3.94 -3.41 7.48
C ALA A 73 -3.77 -3.92 6.05
N SER A 74 -3.86 -3.02 5.08
CA SER A 74 -3.80 -3.39 3.68
C SER A 74 -2.89 -2.48 2.87
N MET A 75 -2.44 -3.02 1.74
CA MET A 75 -1.62 -2.34 0.77
C MET A 75 -2.40 -2.27 -0.54
N CYS A 76 -2.93 -1.10 -0.88
CA CYS A 76 -3.76 -0.90 -2.08
C CYS A 76 -3.01 -0.01 -3.05
N SER A 77 -2.72 -0.50 -4.26
CA SER A 77 -1.86 0.23 -5.23
C SER A 77 -0.53 0.69 -4.63
N GLY A 78 -0.04 -0.03 -3.61
CA GLY A 78 1.22 0.23 -2.89
C GLY A 78 1.17 1.41 -1.95
N ILE A 79 -0.03 1.82 -1.56
CA ILE A 79 -0.25 2.77 -0.48
C ILE A 79 -0.70 1.96 0.74
N ALA A 80 0.06 2.07 1.83
CA ALA A 80 -0.26 1.43 3.11
C ALA A 80 -1.47 2.12 3.78
N LYS A 81 -2.41 1.32 4.28
CA LYS A 81 -3.63 1.78 4.95
C LYS A 81 -4.01 0.85 6.10
N GLY A 82 -4.88 1.34 6.98
CA GLY A 82 -5.42 0.56 8.10
C GLY A 82 -4.63 0.72 9.40
N TRP A 83 -4.56 -0.35 10.19
CA TRP A 83 -4.06 -0.32 11.56
C TRP A 83 -2.79 -1.15 11.76
N VAL A 84 -1.85 -0.60 12.51
CA VAL A 84 -0.66 -1.29 12.97
C VAL A 84 -0.69 -1.40 14.49
N TRP A 85 -0.22 -2.54 14.99
CA TRP A 85 -0.13 -2.83 16.42
C TRP A 85 1.33 -2.89 16.86
N PHE A 86 1.59 -2.34 18.04
CA PHE A 86 2.88 -2.33 18.67
C PHE A 86 2.77 -3.00 20.03
N GLU A 87 3.55 -4.06 20.23
CA GLU A 87 3.62 -4.77 21.50
C GLU A 87 4.92 -4.42 22.24
N TYR A 88 4.82 -4.36 23.57
CA TYR A 88 5.88 -3.93 24.47
C TYR A 88 6.14 -5.00 25.53
N HIS A 89 7.41 -5.19 25.91
CA HIS A 89 7.79 -6.14 26.96
C HIS A 89 7.21 -5.75 28.33
N ALA A 90 7.12 -4.45 28.60
CA ALA A 90 6.55 -3.90 29.82
C ALA A 90 5.27 -3.11 29.52
N ARG A 91 4.41 -2.97 30.53
CA ARG A 91 3.22 -2.11 30.42
C ARG A 91 3.67 -0.69 30.15
N THR A 92 3.24 -0.16 29.02
CA THR A 92 3.48 1.22 28.65
C THR A 92 2.16 1.95 28.68
N LYS A 93 2.04 2.95 29.56
CA LYS A 93 0.77 3.64 29.86
C LYS A 93 -0.39 2.68 30.20
N GLY A 94 -0.11 1.61 30.96
CA GLY A 94 -1.12 0.67 31.44
C GLY A 94 -1.43 -0.51 30.52
N HIS A 95 -0.91 -0.53 29.29
CA HIS A 95 -1.19 -1.59 28.31
C HIS A 95 0.11 -2.18 27.74
N TYR A 96 0.09 -3.45 27.33
CA TYR A 96 1.20 -4.11 26.62
C TYR A 96 1.14 -3.91 25.11
N LYS A 97 0.01 -3.40 24.60
CA LYS A 97 -0.29 -3.36 23.17
C LYS A 97 -1.07 -2.11 22.83
N TRP A 98 -0.62 -1.41 21.79
CA TRP A 98 -1.24 -0.19 21.29
C TRP A 98 -1.44 -0.27 19.78
N SER A 99 -2.54 0.29 19.28
CA SER A 99 -2.81 0.39 17.84
C SER A 99 -2.76 1.83 17.36
N PHE A 100 -2.26 2.00 16.14
CA PHE A 100 -2.30 3.28 15.42
C PHE A 100 -2.86 3.08 14.05
N LYS A 101 -3.65 4.07 13.61
CA LYS A 101 -4.10 4.14 12.24
C LYS A 101 -2.98 4.75 11.40
N ILE A 102 -2.48 4.02 10.41
CA ILE A 102 -1.34 4.44 9.57
C ILE A 102 -1.62 5.79 8.91
N GLU A 103 -2.83 5.97 8.38
CA GLU A 103 -3.28 7.24 7.77
C GLU A 103 -3.33 8.42 8.75
N GLY A 104 -3.51 8.14 10.04
CA GLY A 104 -3.59 9.18 11.07
C GLY A 104 -2.23 9.73 11.44
N ILE A 105 -1.17 8.90 11.37
CA ILE A 105 0.21 9.32 11.65
C ILE A 105 0.89 9.82 10.36
N LEU A 106 0.66 9.14 9.24
CA LEU A 106 1.22 9.48 7.94
C LEU A 106 0.11 10.05 7.05
N PRO A 107 -0.26 11.33 7.20
CA PRO A 107 -1.36 11.90 6.41
C PRO A 107 -1.01 11.99 4.92
N GLN A 108 0.26 12.26 4.60
CA GLN A 108 0.71 12.33 3.22
C GLN A 108 0.67 10.94 2.57
N VAL A 109 0.22 10.89 1.32
CA VAL A 109 0.10 9.62 0.59
C VAL A 109 1.47 9.07 0.22
N ASP A 110 2.41 9.95 -0.12
CA ASP A 110 3.75 9.57 -0.56
C ASP A 110 4.57 8.90 0.55
N ASP A 111 4.39 9.32 1.81
CA ASP A 111 5.00 8.69 2.97
C ASP A 111 4.53 7.24 3.19
N ARG A 112 3.35 6.90 2.67
CA ARG A 112 2.75 5.56 2.77
C ARG A 112 2.92 4.75 1.49
N ARG A 113 3.51 5.34 0.45
CA ARG A 113 3.67 4.73 -0.86
C ARG A 113 5.04 4.06 -0.95
N ILE A 114 5.06 2.75 -1.20
CA ILE A 114 6.31 2.08 -1.55
C ILE A 114 6.70 2.50 -2.98
N PRO A 115 7.88 3.09 -3.21
CA PRO A 115 8.32 3.49 -4.54
C PRO A 115 8.46 2.27 -5.45
N ASP A 116 8.13 2.44 -6.74
CA ASP A 116 8.07 1.34 -7.71
C ASP A 116 9.38 0.56 -7.83
N VAL A 117 10.53 1.19 -7.58
CA VAL A 117 11.85 0.53 -7.53
C VAL A 117 11.90 -0.57 -6.47
N LEU A 118 11.35 -0.34 -5.28
CA LEU A 118 11.27 -1.35 -4.22
C LEU A 118 10.19 -2.40 -4.52
N ARG A 119 9.15 -2.05 -5.28
CA ARG A 119 8.09 -2.99 -5.70
C ARG A 119 8.56 -4.02 -6.71
N VAL A 120 9.73 -3.87 -7.33
CA VAL A 120 10.34 -4.92 -8.17
C VAL A 120 11.17 -5.89 -7.32
N SER A 121 11.78 -5.42 -6.23
CA SER A 121 12.61 -6.23 -5.32
C SER A 121 11.78 -6.99 -4.27
N TYR A 122 10.82 -6.30 -3.66
CA TYR A 122 9.97 -6.81 -2.58
C TYR A 122 9.09 -8.03 -2.95
N PRO A 123 8.45 -8.13 -4.14
CA PRO A 123 7.64 -9.29 -4.51
C PRO A 123 8.46 -10.55 -4.82
N ALA A 124 9.78 -10.44 -5.02
CA ALA A 124 10.62 -11.63 -5.20
C ALA A 124 10.86 -12.37 -3.87
N LYS A 125 10.91 -11.64 -2.75
CA LYS A 125 11.16 -12.21 -1.42
C LYS A 125 9.93 -12.94 -0.87
N LEU A 126 8.73 -12.39 -1.06
CA LEU A 126 7.47 -12.97 -0.58
C LEU A 126 6.85 -14.06 -1.47
N ARG A 127 7.29 -14.22 -2.73
CA ARG A 127 6.77 -15.28 -3.61
C ARG A 127 7.08 -16.70 -3.11
N ARG A 128 8.07 -16.85 -2.22
CA ARG A 128 8.40 -18.13 -1.57
C ARG A 128 7.62 -18.39 -0.28
N GLU A 129 7.06 -17.37 0.37
CA GLU A 129 6.24 -17.52 1.58
C GLU A 129 4.76 -17.71 1.26
N ALA A 130 4.26 -17.13 0.15
CA ALA A 130 2.86 -17.29 -0.27
C ALA A 130 2.53 -18.70 -0.82
N ASP A 131 3.55 -19.49 -1.16
CA ASP A 131 3.40 -20.88 -1.64
C ASP A 131 3.12 -21.88 -0.49
N PHE A 132 3.26 -21.44 0.78
CA PHE A 132 3.08 -22.30 1.96
C PHE A 132 1.69 -22.20 2.60
N SER A 133 0.77 -21.41 2.03
CA SER A 133 -0.61 -21.28 2.53
C SER A 133 -1.60 -22.25 1.88
N ASP A 134 -1.14 -23.08 0.93
CA ASP A 134 -1.96 -24.06 0.19
C ASP A 134 -1.59 -25.53 0.50
N LEU A 135 -0.88 -25.78 1.61
CA LEU A 135 -0.57 -27.13 2.14
C LEU A 135 -1.28 -27.40 3.48
#